data_AF-A0A920NX23-F1
#
_entry.id   AF-A0A920NX23-F1
#
_cell.length_a   1.000
_cell.length_b   1.000
_cell.length_c   1.000
_cell.angle_alpha   90.00
_cell.angle_beta   90.00
_cell.angle_gamma   90.00
#
_symmetry.space_group_name_H-M   'P 1'
#
loop_
_entity.id
_entity.type
_entity.pdbx_description
1 polymer ?
#
loop_
_entity_poly.entity_id
_entity_poly.type
_entity_poly.pdbx_seq_one_letter_code
_entity_poly.pdbx_strand_id
1 'polypeptide(L)'
;MAEDGLIWNMRILIESPFGQKYGYSEEASSAAPGKIAEVITLIDNRLKAQEKRDSRYLLGDALTAADIYWATMSMTVLPVPPGLCRRPAKQRDALVLRIKFKNSSD
;
A
#
# COMPACT_ATOMS: atom_id res chain seq x y z
N MET A 1 -18.30 4.78 2.11
CA MET A 1 -17.66 3.53 2.60
C MET A 1 -16.34 3.17 1.88
N ALA A 2 -15.76 4.03 1.02
CA ALA A 2 -14.46 3.77 0.36
C ALA A 2 -13.30 4.65 0.89
N GLU A 3 -13.58 5.53 1.85
CA GLU A 3 -12.67 6.57 2.36
C GLU A 3 -11.81 6.10 3.54
N ASP A 4 -11.54 4.79 3.60
CA ASP A 4 -10.76 4.20 4.69
C ASP A 4 -9.77 3.10 4.22
N GLY A 5 -9.80 2.75 2.93
CA GLY A 5 -8.90 1.74 2.38
C GLY A 5 -7.45 2.21 2.26
N LEU A 6 -6.52 1.26 2.09
CA LEU A 6 -5.09 1.52 1.91
C LEU A 6 -4.81 2.59 0.84
N ILE A 7 -5.41 2.44 -0.34
CA ILE A 7 -5.23 3.35 -1.48
C ILE A 7 -5.79 4.74 -1.19
N TRP A 8 -6.91 4.82 -0.46
CA TRP A 8 -7.46 6.11 -0.05
C TRP A 8 -6.51 6.86 0.88
N ASN A 9 -6.06 6.19 1.96
CA ASN A 9 -5.14 6.77 2.93
C ASN A 9 -3.80 7.16 2.29
N MET A 10 -3.33 6.38 1.32
CA MET A 10 -2.16 6.72 0.51
C MET A 10 -2.38 7.95 -0.39
N ARG A 11 -3.56 8.08 -1.00
CA ARG A 11 -3.90 9.17 -1.91
C ARG A 11 -4.00 10.51 -1.19
N ILE A 12 -4.58 10.54 0.01
CA ILE A 12 -4.75 11.79 0.78
C ILE A 12 -3.41 12.36 1.31
N LEU A 13 -2.36 11.54 1.35
CA LEU A 13 -0.98 11.99 1.65
C LEU A 13 -0.28 12.62 0.43
N ILE A 14 -0.86 12.55 -0.77
CA ILE A 14 -0.29 13.22 -1.94
C ILE A 14 -0.69 14.69 -1.90
N GLU A 15 0.30 15.55 -1.63
CA GLU A 15 0.16 17.00 -1.78
C GLU A 15 -0.02 17.35 -3.26
N SER A 16 -1.28 17.37 -3.70
CA SER A 16 -1.66 17.79 -5.05
C SER A 16 -2.94 18.65 -5.00
N PRO A 17 -3.10 19.61 -5.93
CA PRO A 17 -4.32 20.43 -6.02
C PRO A 17 -5.61 19.60 -6.16
N PHE A 18 -5.50 18.40 -6.73
CA PHE A 18 -6.63 17.47 -6.86
C PHE A 18 -6.90 16.68 -5.58
N GLY A 19 -5.86 16.33 -4.80
CA GLY A 19 -6.01 15.66 -3.50
C GLY A 19 -6.77 16.53 -2.50
N GLN A 20 -6.46 17.83 -2.47
CA GLN A 20 -7.14 18.82 -1.62
C GLN A 20 -8.62 19.04 -1.98
N LYS A 21 -8.99 18.88 -3.26
CA LYS A 21 -10.35 19.16 -3.75
C LYS A 21 -11.39 18.09 -3.41
N TYR A 22 -10.97 16.84 -3.14
CA TYR A 22 -11.88 15.69 -3.07
C TYR A 22 -11.78 14.88 -1.76
N GLY A 23 -11.89 15.55 -0.62
CA GLY A 23 -12.03 14.89 0.70
C GLY A 23 -10.77 14.88 1.57
N TYR A 24 -9.85 15.82 1.33
CA TYR A 24 -8.78 16.11 2.27
C TYR A 24 -9.34 16.81 3.51
N SER A 25 -9.16 16.20 4.67
CA SER A 25 -9.23 16.87 5.97
C SER A 25 -7.90 16.65 6.70
N GLU A 26 -7.52 17.62 7.53
CA GLU A 26 -6.27 17.54 8.31
C GLU A 26 -6.33 16.35 9.28
N GLU A 27 -7.51 16.08 9.82
CA GLU A 27 -7.82 14.94 10.66
C GLU A 27 -7.61 13.61 9.90
N ALA A 28 -8.16 13.47 8.69
CA ALA A 28 -7.96 12.26 7.90
C ALA A 28 -6.49 12.07 7.49
N SER A 29 -5.79 13.15 7.15
CA SER A 29 -4.37 13.11 6.80
C SER A 29 -3.49 12.69 7.98
N SER A 30 -3.80 13.14 9.20
CA SER A 30 -3.05 12.76 10.40
C SER A 30 -3.26 11.30 10.79
N ALA A 31 -4.47 10.75 10.57
CA ALA A 31 -4.78 9.35 10.83
C ALA A 31 -4.26 8.38 9.75
N ALA A 32 -4.02 8.87 8.53
CA ALA A 32 -3.71 8.05 7.36
C ALA A 32 -2.48 7.13 7.55
N PRO A 33 -1.34 7.60 8.09
CA PRO A 33 -0.17 6.75 8.29
C PRO A 33 -0.44 5.56 9.22
N GLY A 34 -1.21 5.77 10.30
CA GLY A 34 -1.61 4.70 11.23
C GLY A 34 -2.44 3.63 10.54
N LYS A 35 -3.45 4.05 9.77
CA LYS A 35 -4.30 3.13 8.99
C LYS A 35 -3.53 2.35 7.93
N ILE A 36 -2.58 3.01 7.24
CA ILE A 36 -1.70 2.34 6.29
C ILE A 36 -0.88 1.24 7.00
N ALA A 37 -0.30 1.56 8.16
CA ALA A 37 0.47 0.60 8.94
C ALA A 37 -0.38 -0.58 9.43
N GLU A 38 -1.62 -0.33 9.88
CA GLU A 38 -2.56 -1.38 10.30
C GLU A 38 -2.88 -2.35 9.15
N VAL A 39 -3.18 -1.83 7.95
CA VAL A 39 -3.48 -2.68 6.79
C VAL A 39 -2.26 -3.48 6.36
N ILE A 40 -1.07 -2.89 6.31
CA ILE A 40 0.17 -3.61 5.96
C ILE A 40 0.45 -4.71 6.99
N THR A 41 0.29 -4.41 8.28
CA THR A 41 0.47 -5.37 9.38
C THR A 41 -0.51 -6.54 9.29
N LEU A 42 -1.77 -6.27 8.92
CA LEU A 42 -2.76 -7.32 8.69
C LEU A 42 -2.33 -8.29 7.58
N ILE A 43 -1.82 -7.76 6.46
CA ILE A 43 -1.34 -8.60 5.34
C ILE A 43 -0.08 -9.38 5.73
N ASP A 44 0.88 -8.74 6.41
CA ASP A 44 2.10 -9.40 6.90
C ASP A 44 1.76 -10.58 7.83
N ASN A 45 0.88 -10.35 8.80
CA ASN A 45 0.42 -11.40 9.72
C ASN A 45 -0.29 -12.53 8.98
N ARG A 46 -1.08 -12.21 7.95
CA ARG A 46 -1.74 -13.23 7.12
C ARG A 46 -0.72 -14.08 6.37
N LEU A 47 0.29 -13.47 5.76
CA LEU A 47 1.33 -14.19 5.02
C LEU A 47 2.15 -15.08 5.95
N LYS A 48 2.54 -14.61 7.13
CA LYS A 48 3.21 -15.42 8.17
C LYS A 48 2.38 -16.62 8.61
N ALA A 49 1.07 -16.46 8.73
CA ALA A 49 0.18 -17.58 9.07
C ALA A 49 0.08 -18.61 7.94
N GLN A 50 0.16 -18.18 6.68
CA GLN A 50 0.15 -19.05 5.51
C GLN A 50 1.47 -19.77 5.30
N GLU A 51 2.59 -19.11 5.56
CA GLU A 51 3.93 -19.70 5.52
C GLU A 51 4.06 -20.88 6.50
N LYS A 52 3.47 -20.77 7.70
CA LYS A 52 3.38 -21.89 8.67
C LYS A 52 2.60 -23.10 8.15
N ARG A 53 1.77 -22.90 7.11
CA ARG A 53 0.98 -23.94 6.43
C ARG A 53 1.63 -24.36 5.10
N ASP A 54 2.86 -23.93 4.82
CA ASP A 54 3.55 -24.12 3.55
C ASP A 54 2.78 -23.56 2.33
N SER A 55 1.95 -22.53 2.56
CA SER A 55 1.16 -21.87 1.52
C SER A 55 1.78 -20.53 1.13
N ARG A 56 1.85 -20.29 -0.17
CA ARG A 56 2.33 -19.04 -0.76
C ARG A 56 1.20 -18.05 -1.11
N TYR A 57 -0.05 -18.42 -0.85
CA TYR A 57 -1.22 -17.63 -1.20
C TYR A 57 -1.82 -16.98 0.05
N LEU A 58 -2.43 -15.80 -0.11
CA LEU A 58 -3.10 -15.08 0.97
C LEU A 58 -4.22 -15.91 1.60
N LEU A 59 -4.94 -16.71 0.81
CA LEU A 59 -6.08 -17.50 1.24
C LEU A 59 -5.93 -18.96 0.76
N GLY A 60 -6.14 -19.91 1.67
CA GLY A 60 -6.08 -21.33 1.33
C GLY A 60 -4.70 -21.77 0.84
N ASP A 61 -4.69 -22.63 -0.18
CA ASP A 61 -3.55 -23.29 -0.81
C ASP A 61 -3.52 -23.08 -2.34
N ALA A 62 -4.37 -22.20 -2.87
CA ALA A 62 -4.48 -21.90 -4.30
C ALA A 62 -4.60 -20.40 -4.57
N LEU A 63 -4.29 -19.99 -5.79
CA LEU A 63 -4.39 -18.60 -6.23
C LEU A 63 -5.85 -18.11 -6.18
N THR A 64 -6.06 -16.96 -5.55
CA THR A 64 -7.37 -16.30 -5.48
C THR A 64 -7.32 -14.88 -6.05
N ALA A 65 -8.49 -14.26 -6.20
CA ALA A 65 -8.57 -12.85 -6.55
C ALA A 65 -7.84 -11.94 -5.55
N ALA A 66 -7.79 -12.32 -4.26
CA ALA A 66 -7.09 -11.55 -3.24
C ALA A 66 -5.58 -11.43 -3.55
N ASP A 67 -4.96 -12.51 -4.03
CA ASP A 67 -3.55 -12.52 -4.42
C ASP A 67 -3.28 -11.58 -5.60
N ILE A 68 -4.17 -11.57 -6.60
CA ILE A 68 -4.07 -10.70 -7.79
C ILE A 68 -4.22 -9.22 -7.39
N TYR A 69 -5.20 -8.92 -6.53
CA TYR A 69 -5.39 -7.57 -6.02
C TYR A 69 -4.20 -7.11 -5.19
N TRP A 70 -3.68 -7.94 -4.30
CA TRP A 70 -2.52 -7.61 -3.50
C TRP A 70 -1.25 -7.47 -4.34
N ALA A 71 -1.01 -8.34 -5.31
CA ALA A 71 0.14 -8.23 -6.22
C ALA A 71 0.14 -6.89 -6.98
N THR A 72 -1.04 -6.37 -7.32
CA THR A 72 -1.19 -5.06 -7.96
C THR A 72 -1.03 -3.91 -6.95
N MET A 73 -1.69 -4.00 -5.80
CA MET A 73 -1.68 -2.94 -4.78
C MET A 73 -0.32 -2.79 -4.10
N SER A 74 0.40 -3.88 -3.86
CA SER A 74 1.72 -3.86 -3.21
C SER A 74 2.77 -3.03 -3.96
N MET A 75 2.59 -2.80 -5.27
CA MET A 75 3.43 -1.91 -6.06
C MET A 75 3.40 -0.45 -5.58
N THR A 76 2.38 -0.07 -4.80
CA THR A 76 2.29 1.27 -4.18
C THR A 76 3.17 1.40 -2.93
N VAL A 77 3.50 0.27 -2.29
CA VAL A 77 4.29 0.19 -1.05
C VAL A 77 5.76 -0.10 -1.37
N LEU A 78 6.02 -0.97 -2.35
CA LEU A 78 7.37 -1.44 -2.68
C LEU A 78 7.70 -1.23 -4.15
N PRO A 79 8.95 -0.85 -4.47
CA PRO A 79 9.40 -0.75 -5.85
C PRO A 79 9.34 -2.13 -6.51
N VAL A 80 8.76 -2.18 -7.71
CA VAL A 80 8.69 -3.40 -8.50
C VAL A 80 10.10 -3.78 -8.97
N PRO A 81 10.56 -5.03 -8.72
CA PRO A 81 11.84 -5.50 -9.21
C PRO A 81 12.00 -5.27 -10.73
N PRO A 82 13.18 -4.89 -11.21
CA PRO A 82 13.40 -4.54 -12.61
C PRO A 82 13.03 -5.63 -13.62
N GLY A 83 13.12 -6.91 -13.23
CA GLY A 83 12.77 -8.06 -14.09
C GLY A 83 11.27 -8.31 -14.25
N LEU A 84 10.41 -7.71 -13.42
CA LEU A 84 8.96 -7.94 -13.43
C LEU A 84 8.18 -6.85 -14.16
N CYS A 85 8.77 -5.67 -14.37
CA CYS A 85 8.12 -4.56 -15.06
C CYS A 85 9.02 -3.99 -16.17
N ARG A 86 8.56 -4.10 -17.43
CA ARG A 86 9.26 -3.57 -18.63
C ARG A 86 9.19 -2.03 -18.74
N ARG A 87 8.76 -1.31 -17.70
CA ARG A 87 8.77 0.17 -17.71
C ARG A 87 10.16 0.74 -17.36
N PRO A 88 10.51 1.91 -17.92
CA PRO A 88 11.71 2.65 -17.55
C PRO A 88 11.76 2.92 -16.03
N ALA A 89 12.96 2.91 -15.44
CA ALA A 89 13.15 3.03 -13.98
C ALA A 89 12.41 4.23 -13.37
N LYS A 90 12.47 5.41 -14.02
CA LYS A 90 11.77 6.63 -13.58
C LYS A 90 10.24 6.45 -13.43
N GLN A 91 9.62 5.59 -14.23
CA GLN A 91 8.19 5.30 -14.14
C GLN A 91 7.86 4.21 -13.11
N ARG A 92 8.81 3.34 -12.77
CA ARG A 92 8.64 2.35 -11.69
C ARG A 92 8.73 3.04 -10.33
N ASP A 93 9.70 3.93 -10.16
CA ASP A 93 9.91 4.66 -8.91
C ASP A 93 8.80 5.68 -8.64
N ALA A 94 8.15 6.20 -9.68
CA ALA A 94 7.03 7.14 -9.57
C ALA A 94 5.73 6.52 -9.03
N LEU A 95 5.60 5.18 -9.07
CA LEU A 95 4.43 4.47 -8.54
C LEU A 95 4.56 4.14 -7.06
N VAL A 96 5.80 4.09 -6.57
CA VAL A 96 6.06 3.96 -5.14
C VAL A 96 5.79 5.31 -4.52
N LEU A 97 4.78 5.38 -3.66
CA LEU A 97 4.59 6.58 -2.85
C LEU A 97 5.84 6.77 -2.02
N ARG A 98 6.55 7.86 -2.29
CA ARG A 98 7.68 8.30 -1.49
C ARG A 98 7.11 8.90 -0.20
N ILE A 99 6.54 8.04 0.65
CA ILE A 99 6.10 8.38 1.99
C ILE A 99 7.37 8.76 2.73
N LYS A 100 7.67 10.06 2.78
CA LYS A 100 8.61 10.59 3.75
C LYS A 100 7.91 10.43 5.09
N PHE A 101 8.11 9.29 5.76
CA PHE A 101 7.91 9.23 7.19
C PHE A 101 8.86 10.27 7.77
N LYS A 102 8.31 11.43 8.16
CA LYS A 102 9.05 12.41 8.92
C LYS A 102 9.29 11.74 10.26
N ASN A 103 10.47 11.16 10.45
CA ASN A 103 10.92 10.72 11.76
C ASN A 103 10.82 11.95 12.67
N SER A 104 9.83 11.95 13.55
CA SER A 104 9.77 12.90 14.65
C SER A 104 10.82 12.45 15.65
N SER A 105 12.01 13.01 15.53
CA SER A 105 12.97 13.10 16.62
C SER A 105 13.09 14.57 16.95
N ASP A 106 12.26 15.00 17.90
CA ASP A 106 12.47 16.10 18.84
C ASP A 106 11.87 15.64 20.17
#